data_AF-A0A2E3SEG5-F1
#
_entry.id   AF-A0A2E3SEG5-F1
#
_cell.length_a   1.000
_cell.length_b   1.000
_cell.length_c   1.000
_cell.angle_alpha   90.00
_cell.angle_beta   90.00
_cell.angle_gamma   90.00
#
_symmetry.space_group_name_H-M   'P 1'
#
loop_
_entity.id
_entity.type
_entity.pdbx_description
1 polymer ?
#
loop_
_entity_poly.entity_id
_entity_poly.type
_entity_poly.pdbx_seq_one_letter_code
_entity_poly.pdbx_strand_id
1 'polypeptide(L)'
;MLISIKSKGKYNIQSILDKLKKVKTYDNGGIDFYSAFDCEHVIWMFLSILDFKVNLAPSSKKKILSKAISKILNTREFESENFLKLIDESLKNHLRKKEKTFFLLGTLSINNLPLRKINFGESDAKIYKKCFPKPLANNRKDFLINNRFDNDIPGYLKIVVQVKSKNFEDAFLEGIEKFEILRSLLCLMLNKSTEIRYGVSTP
;
A
#
# COMPACT_ATOMS: atom_id res chain seq x y z
N MET A 1 11.05 16.80 8.63
CA MET A 1 10.96 15.38 9.01
C MET A 1 9.62 14.84 8.52
N LEU A 2 9.63 13.77 7.73
CA LEU A 2 8.43 13.16 7.11
C LEU A 2 7.74 12.13 8.01
N ILE A 3 8.29 11.93 9.21
CA ILE A 3 7.81 10.98 10.21
C ILE A 3 7.55 11.72 11.51
N SER A 4 6.47 11.38 12.19
CA SER A 4 6.10 11.88 13.52
C SER A 4 5.45 10.79 14.37
N ILE A 5 5.25 11.06 15.66
CA ILE A 5 4.51 10.17 16.57
C ILE A 5 3.03 10.58 16.53
N LYS A 6 2.11 9.62 16.31
CA LYS A 6 0.67 9.89 16.15
C LYS A 6 0.02 10.64 17.33
N SER A 7 0.55 10.50 18.54
CA SER A 7 -0.08 11.03 19.76
C SER A 7 0.65 12.20 20.43
N LYS A 8 1.55 12.92 19.73
CA LYS A 8 2.30 14.08 20.27
C LYS A 8 2.81 13.87 21.71
N GLY A 9 3.43 12.71 21.99
CA GLY A 9 4.15 12.47 23.25
C GLY A 9 3.55 11.46 24.23
N LYS A 10 2.38 10.86 23.97
CA LYS A 10 1.84 9.80 24.85
C LYS A 10 2.55 8.46 24.72
N TYR A 11 3.23 8.20 23.59
CA TYR A 11 3.92 6.94 23.35
C TYR A 11 5.43 7.11 23.49
N ASN A 12 6.03 6.26 24.33
CA ASN A 12 7.47 6.25 24.57
C ASN A 12 8.17 5.29 23.58
N ILE A 13 8.77 5.85 22.52
CA ILE A 13 9.58 5.09 21.56
C ILE A 13 10.73 4.37 22.26
N GLN A 14 11.33 5.00 23.26
CA GLN A 14 12.47 4.43 23.99
C GLN A 14 12.10 3.11 24.63
N SER A 15 10.92 3.01 25.24
CA SER A 15 10.45 1.76 25.85
C SER A 15 10.30 0.62 24.83
N ILE A 16 9.97 0.92 23.57
CA ILE A 16 9.87 -0.08 22.51
C ILE A 16 11.27 -0.45 22.00
N LEU A 17 12.19 0.51 21.91
CA LEU A 17 13.60 0.24 21.60
C LEU A 17 14.28 -0.60 22.68
N ASP A 18 13.95 -0.39 23.94
CA ASP A 18 14.45 -1.19 25.05
C ASP A 18 13.92 -2.63 24.98
N LYS A 19 12.66 -2.82 24.57
CA LYS A 19 12.12 -4.15 24.25
C LYS A 19 12.86 -4.78 23.07
N LEU A 20 13.09 -4.03 21.99
CA LEU A 20 13.86 -4.51 20.83
C LEU A 20 15.25 -4.99 21.24
N LYS A 21 15.92 -4.24 22.13
CA LYS A 21 17.24 -4.59 22.67
C LYS A 21 17.22 -5.90 23.47
N LYS A 22 16.15 -6.13 24.25
CA LYS A 22 15.95 -7.37 25.03
C LYS A 22 15.62 -8.59 24.18
N VAL A 23 15.01 -8.40 23.02
CA VAL A 23 14.59 -9.49 22.11
C VAL A 23 15.77 -10.01 21.25
N LYS A 24 16.99 -9.51 21.45
CA LYS A 24 18.15 -9.85 20.65
C LYS A 24 19.27 -10.52 21.47
N THR A 25 19.90 -11.53 20.87
CA THR A 25 21.21 -12.07 21.24
C THR A 25 22.27 -11.68 20.20
N TYR A 26 23.50 -11.50 20.64
CA TYR A 26 24.65 -11.29 19.75
C TYR A 26 25.49 -12.55 19.84
N ASP A 27 25.43 -13.42 18.84
CA ASP A 27 26.29 -14.60 18.75
C ASP A 27 27.31 -14.40 17.63
N ASN A 28 28.60 -14.58 17.94
CA ASN A 28 29.73 -14.60 17.00
C ASN A 28 29.70 -13.59 15.84
N GLY A 29 29.39 -12.32 16.11
CA GLY A 29 29.37 -11.23 15.12
C GLY A 29 28.07 -11.09 14.31
N GLY A 30 27.11 -11.98 14.53
CA GLY A 30 25.76 -11.95 13.96
C GLY A 30 24.71 -11.29 14.87
N ILE A 31 23.52 -11.09 14.32
CA ILE A 31 22.33 -10.61 15.02
C ILE A 31 21.32 -11.74 15.02
N ASP A 32 21.14 -12.36 16.18
CA ASP A 32 20.12 -13.39 16.37
C ASP A 32 18.98 -12.86 17.25
N PHE A 33 17.75 -13.22 16.90
CA PHE A 33 16.57 -12.85 17.67
C PHE A 33 16.10 -14.05 18.48
N TYR A 34 15.70 -13.84 19.74
CA TYR A 34 15.16 -14.92 20.58
C TYR A 34 13.98 -15.65 19.92
N SER A 35 13.12 -14.90 19.22
CA SER A 35 12.11 -15.46 18.35
C SER A 35 11.74 -14.49 17.21
N ALA A 36 11.37 -15.05 16.05
CA ALA A 36 10.84 -14.26 14.94
C ALA A 36 9.52 -13.53 15.32
N PHE A 37 8.72 -14.14 16.20
CA PHE A 37 7.45 -13.59 16.67
C PHE A 37 7.63 -12.32 17.50
N ASP A 38 8.60 -12.31 18.42
CA ASP A 38 8.86 -11.14 19.27
C ASP A 38 9.35 -9.95 18.45
N CYS A 39 10.22 -10.20 17.45
CA CYS A 39 10.69 -9.17 16.54
C CYS A 39 9.54 -8.58 15.70
N GLU A 40 8.67 -9.44 15.16
CA GLU A 40 7.50 -9.03 14.40
C GLU A 40 6.53 -8.20 15.25
N HIS A 41 6.29 -8.61 16.51
CA HIS A 41 5.45 -7.87 17.44
C HIS A 41 5.99 -6.46 17.71
N VAL A 42 7.31 -6.32 17.93
CA VAL A 42 7.96 -5.02 18.12
C VAL A 42 7.83 -4.13 16.86
N ILE A 43 7.97 -4.71 15.66
CA ILE A 43 7.74 -3.99 14.40
C ILE A 43 6.31 -3.43 14.33
N TRP A 44 5.31 -4.24 14.67
CA TRP A 44 3.91 -3.78 14.67
C TRP A 44 3.64 -2.71 15.73
N MET A 45 4.26 -2.81 16.90
CA MET A 45 4.19 -1.74 17.90
C MET A 45 4.68 -0.41 17.32
N PHE A 46 5.83 -0.39 16.65
CA PHE A 46 6.31 0.82 15.99
C PHE A 46 5.35 1.32 14.90
N LEU A 47 4.86 0.45 14.01
CA LEU A 47 3.91 0.84 12.96
C LEU A 47 2.60 1.41 13.52
N SER A 48 2.18 0.98 14.70
CA SER A 48 0.98 1.49 15.36
C SER A 48 1.14 2.94 15.82
N ILE A 49 2.32 3.32 16.32
CA ILE A 49 2.59 4.66 16.91
C ILE A 49 3.21 5.66 15.94
N LEU A 50 3.88 5.19 14.89
CA LEU A 50 4.53 6.03 13.89
C LEU A 50 3.53 6.53 12.86
N ASP A 51 3.62 7.82 12.57
CA ASP A 51 2.89 8.49 11.52
C ASP A 51 3.82 8.77 10.33
N PHE A 52 3.51 8.15 9.19
CA PHE A 52 4.19 8.41 7.93
C PHE A 52 3.36 9.44 7.17
N LYS A 53 3.87 10.67 7.03
CA LYS A 53 3.15 11.79 6.37
C LYS A 53 3.05 11.66 4.84
N VAL A 54 3.13 10.44 4.35
CA VAL A 54 3.07 10.07 2.94
C VAL A 54 2.20 8.82 2.80
N ASN A 55 1.42 8.77 1.74
CA ASN A 55 0.61 7.59 1.46
C ASN A 55 1.53 6.46 0.97
N LEU A 56 1.67 5.41 1.77
CA LEU A 56 2.52 4.25 1.49
C LEU A 56 1.78 2.99 1.89
N ALA A 57 2.01 1.93 1.12
CA ALA A 57 1.50 0.61 1.46
C ALA A 57 2.04 0.14 2.82
N PRO A 58 1.25 -0.63 3.61
CA PRO A 58 1.70 -1.17 4.88
C PRO A 58 3.01 -1.97 4.75
N SER A 59 3.18 -2.72 3.66
CA SER A 59 4.40 -3.46 3.37
C SER A 59 5.59 -2.55 3.09
N SER A 60 5.40 -1.43 2.39
CA SER A 60 6.45 -0.41 2.20
C SER A 60 6.84 0.23 3.53
N LYS A 61 5.87 0.61 4.38
CA LYS A 61 6.12 1.13 5.74
C LYS A 61 6.93 0.13 6.57
N LYS A 62 6.54 -1.14 6.56
CA LYS A 62 7.26 -2.24 7.22
C LYS A 62 8.69 -2.36 6.70
N LYS A 63 8.90 -2.38 5.37
CA LYS A 63 10.24 -2.46 4.76
C LYS A 63 11.13 -1.28 5.15
N ILE A 64 10.59 -0.06 5.20
CA ILE A 64 11.31 1.14 5.62
C ILE A 64 11.72 1.03 7.10
N LEU A 65 10.78 0.62 7.95
CA LEU A 65 11.03 0.42 9.38
C LEU A 65 12.06 -0.69 9.64
N SER A 66 11.94 -1.84 8.98
CA SER A 66 12.89 -2.94 9.09
C SER A 66 14.30 -2.52 8.73
N LYS A 67 14.48 -1.67 7.71
CA LYS A 67 15.82 -1.12 7.36
C LYS A 67 16.38 -0.24 8.47
N ALA A 68 15.57 0.62 9.07
CA ALA A 68 16.00 1.45 10.19
C ALA A 68 16.35 0.59 11.43
N ILE A 69 15.56 -0.45 11.69
CA ILE A 69 15.84 -1.44 12.74
C ILE A 69 17.16 -2.16 12.46
N SER A 70 17.40 -2.67 11.25
CA SER A 70 18.69 -3.30 10.94
C SER A 70 19.87 -2.36 11.16
N LYS A 71 19.74 -1.07 10.79
CA LYS A 71 20.78 -0.06 11.04
C LYS A 71 21.02 0.20 12.52
N ILE A 72 19.97 0.37 13.33
CA ILE A 72 20.12 0.64 14.77
C ILE A 72 20.70 -0.57 15.50
N LEU A 73 20.35 -1.77 15.06
CA LEU A 73 20.88 -3.02 15.61
C LEU A 73 22.37 -3.23 15.27
N ASN A 74 22.84 -2.70 14.14
CA ASN A 74 24.25 -2.75 13.73
C ASN A 74 25.09 -1.69 14.46
N THR A 75 24.59 -0.45 14.55
CA THR A 75 25.27 0.68 15.22
C THR A 75 25.23 0.57 16.75
N ARG A 76 24.23 -0.15 17.30
CA ARG A 76 23.96 -0.31 18.73
C ARG A 76 23.56 1.00 19.44
N GLU A 77 23.17 2.03 18.69
CA GLU A 77 22.77 3.34 19.20
C GLU A 77 21.25 3.43 19.35
N PHE A 78 20.70 2.87 20.43
CA PHE A 78 19.25 2.73 20.67
C PHE A 78 18.55 4.02 21.16
N GLU A 79 19.04 5.20 20.75
CA GLU A 79 18.41 6.47 21.11
C GLU A 79 17.22 6.77 20.20
N SER A 80 16.12 7.22 20.81
CA SER A 80 14.87 7.52 20.08
C SER A 80 15.06 8.54 18.96
N GLU A 81 15.86 9.58 19.18
CA GLU A 81 16.13 10.61 18.16
C GLU A 81 16.91 10.05 16.98
N ASN A 82 17.95 9.24 17.26
CA ASN A 82 18.73 8.57 16.22
C ASN A 82 17.85 7.61 15.42
N PHE A 83 17.02 6.82 16.09
CA PHE A 83 16.08 5.91 15.44
C PHE A 83 15.15 6.64 14.47
N LEU A 84 14.52 7.74 14.92
CA LEU A 84 13.63 8.53 14.07
C LEU A 84 14.39 9.13 12.86
N LYS A 85 15.64 9.57 13.02
CA LYS A 85 16.50 10.01 11.90
C LYS A 85 16.73 8.87 10.90
N LEU A 86 17.07 7.67 11.37
CA LEU A 86 17.30 6.50 10.52
C LEU A 86 16.06 6.08 9.72
N ILE A 87 14.85 6.21 10.29
CA ILE A 87 13.61 5.96 9.55
C ILE A 87 13.37 7.06 8.52
N ASP A 88 13.57 8.35 8.88
CA ASP A 88 13.41 9.48 7.95
C ASP A 88 14.37 9.37 6.75
N GLU A 89 15.62 8.97 6.98
CA GLU A 89 16.58 8.65 5.91
C GLU A 89 16.11 7.49 5.03
N SER A 90 15.67 6.39 5.65
CA SER A 90 15.19 5.21 4.92
C SER A 90 13.97 5.55 4.06
N LEU A 91 13.08 6.42 4.58
CA LEU A 91 11.94 6.95 3.87
C LEU A 91 12.37 7.86 2.72
N LYS A 92 13.28 8.82 2.93
CA LYS A 92 13.84 9.66 1.86
C LYS A 92 14.46 8.83 0.75
N ASN A 93 15.20 7.78 1.10
CA ASN A 93 15.79 6.86 0.12
C ASN A 93 14.72 6.10 -0.67
N HIS A 94 13.62 5.70 -0.03
CA HIS A 94 12.46 5.14 -0.74
C HIS A 94 11.85 6.15 -1.71
N LEU A 95 11.67 7.40 -1.27
CA LEU A 95 11.07 8.48 -2.06
C LEU A 95 11.97 8.98 -3.19
N ARG A 96 13.29 8.76 -3.15
CA ARG A 96 14.22 9.10 -4.24
C ARG A 96 14.18 8.13 -5.41
N LYS A 97 13.55 6.96 -5.26
CA LYS A 97 13.42 5.99 -6.35
C LYS A 97 12.66 6.62 -7.53
N LYS A 98 13.13 6.30 -8.73
CA LYS A 98 12.47 6.67 -9.98
C LYS A 98 11.09 6.03 -10.04
N GLU A 99 10.10 6.83 -10.40
CA GLU A 99 8.74 6.35 -10.62
C GLU A 99 8.66 5.49 -11.89
N LYS A 100 7.79 4.50 -11.82
CA LYS A 100 7.44 3.59 -12.91
C LYS A 100 5.93 3.57 -13.04
N THR A 101 5.46 3.33 -14.26
CA THR A 101 4.04 3.13 -14.53
C THR A 101 3.69 1.67 -14.26
N PHE A 102 2.64 1.45 -13.46
CA PHE A 102 2.06 0.15 -13.17
C PHE A 102 0.62 0.11 -13.67
N PHE A 103 0.13 -1.11 -13.93
CA PHE A 103 -1.22 -1.35 -14.42
C PHE A 103 -1.90 -2.38 -13.52
N LEU A 104 -2.98 -1.97 -12.86
CA LEU A 104 -3.89 -2.89 -12.18
C LEU A 104 -4.96 -3.34 -13.17
N LEU A 105 -5.07 -4.65 -13.35
CA LEU A 105 -6.08 -5.27 -14.19
C LEU A 105 -7.21 -5.79 -13.30
N GLY A 106 -8.41 -5.27 -13.52
CA GLY A 106 -9.62 -5.68 -12.81
C GLY A 106 -10.75 -6.00 -13.78
N THR A 107 -11.84 -6.53 -13.25
CA THR A 107 -13.07 -6.79 -14.00
C THR A 107 -14.28 -6.38 -13.17
N LEU A 108 -15.32 -5.87 -13.81
CA LEU A 108 -16.59 -5.51 -13.17
C LEU A 108 -17.73 -6.31 -13.79
N SER A 109 -18.62 -6.85 -12.96
CA SER A 109 -19.83 -7.59 -13.39
C SER A 109 -20.91 -6.62 -13.90
N ILE A 110 -20.62 -5.97 -15.01
CA ILE A 110 -21.48 -5.00 -15.69
C ILE A 110 -21.31 -5.30 -17.18
N ASN A 111 -22.40 -5.29 -17.96
CA ASN A 111 -22.32 -5.63 -19.39
C ASN A 111 -21.85 -4.48 -20.27
N ASN A 112 -22.19 -3.24 -19.91
CA ASN A 112 -21.85 -2.06 -20.70
C ASN A 112 -21.86 -0.81 -19.81
N LEU A 113 -20.97 0.13 -20.11
CA LEU A 113 -20.93 1.44 -19.50
C LEU A 113 -20.88 2.50 -20.61
N PRO A 114 -21.56 3.65 -20.45
CA PRO A 114 -21.50 4.74 -21.42
C PRO A 114 -20.13 5.44 -21.44
N LEU A 115 -19.28 5.16 -20.45
CA LEU A 115 -17.95 5.74 -20.27
C LEU A 115 -16.88 4.73 -20.68
N ARG A 116 -15.80 5.21 -21.31
CA ARG A 116 -14.63 4.38 -21.67
C ARG A 116 -13.39 4.69 -20.84
N LYS A 117 -13.35 5.85 -20.19
CA LYS A 117 -12.21 6.32 -19.41
C LYS A 117 -12.68 7.23 -18.28
N ILE A 118 -12.05 7.13 -17.12
CA ILE A 118 -12.19 8.04 -15.98
C ILE A 118 -10.80 8.44 -15.51
N ASN A 119 -10.58 9.72 -15.23
CA ASN A 119 -9.32 10.24 -14.71
C ASN A 119 -9.45 10.50 -13.21
N PHE A 120 -8.45 10.12 -12.43
CA PHE A 120 -8.32 10.33 -10.99
C PHE A 120 -7.05 11.15 -10.71
N GLY A 121 -7.02 12.39 -11.20
CA GLY A 121 -5.81 13.22 -11.16
C GLY A 121 -4.73 12.68 -12.08
N GLU A 122 -3.62 12.21 -11.51
CA GLU A 122 -2.47 11.66 -12.25
C GLU A 122 -2.63 10.20 -12.70
N SER A 123 -3.66 9.52 -12.18
CA SER A 123 -3.98 8.12 -12.47
C SER A 123 -5.22 8.04 -13.35
N ASP A 124 -5.34 6.98 -14.17
CA ASP A 124 -6.48 6.82 -15.06
C ASP A 124 -7.00 5.38 -15.15
N ALA A 125 -8.33 5.24 -15.21
CA ALA A 125 -9.01 3.97 -15.40
C ALA A 125 -9.62 3.90 -16.80
N LYS A 126 -9.24 2.87 -17.57
CA LYS A 126 -9.76 2.57 -18.91
C LYS A 126 -10.65 1.34 -18.87
N ILE A 127 -11.79 1.43 -19.55
CA ILE A 127 -12.83 0.41 -19.59
C ILE A 127 -12.82 -0.25 -20.98
N TYR A 128 -12.68 -1.56 -21.00
CA TYR A 128 -12.63 -2.38 -22.21
C TYR A 128 -13.76 -3.42 -22.19
N LYS A 129 -14.42 -3.61 -23.33
CA LYS A 129 -15.63 -4.42 -23.42
C LYS A 129 -15.39 -5.93 -23.38
N LYS A 130 -14.37 -6.41 -24.10
CA LYS A 130 -14.14 -7.85 -24.31
C LYS A 130 -12.83 -8.30 -23.67
N CYS A 131 -11.72 -7.70 -24.09
CA CYS A 131 -10.39 -8.14 -23.69
C CYS A 131 -9.53 -6.97 -23.21
N PHE A 132 -8.55 -7.27 -22.36
CA PHE A 132 -7.48 -6.33 -22.04
C PHE A 132 -6.64 -6.00 -23.28
N PRO A 133 -5.95 -4.84 -23.33
CA PRO A 133 -4.99 -4.53 -24.38
C PRO A 133 -3.97 -5.65 -24.58
N LYS A 134 -3.63 -5.95 -25.85
CA LYS A 134 -2.73 -7.06 -26.22
C LYS A 134 -1.44 -7.15 -25.37
N PRO A 135 -0.71 -6.04 -25.10
CA PRO A 135 0.50 -6.11 -24.27
C PRO A 135 0.21 -6.63 -22.85
N LEU A 136 -0.87 -6.15 -22.24
CA LEU A 136 -1.27 -6.54 -20.88
C LEU A 136 -1.85 -7.96 -20.85
N ALA A 137 -2.62 -8.34 -21.87
CA ALA A 137 -3.17 -9.68 -22.02
C ALA A 137 -2.07 -10.73 -22.22
N ASN A 138 -1.04 -10.42 -23.02
CA ASN A 138 0.08 -11.33 -23.28
C ASN A 138 0.96 -11.53 -22.05
N ASN A 139 1.28 -10.45 -21.32
CA ASN A 139 2.16 -10.51 -20.14
C ASN A 139 1.62 -11.37 -18.99
N ARG A 140 0.33 -11.71 -18.99
CA ARG A 140 -0.32 -12.53 -17.95
C ARG A 140 -0.66 -13.96 -18.39
N LYS A 141 -0.36 -14.35 -19.63
CA LYS A 141 -0.78 -15.67 -20.17
C LYS A 141 -0.28 -16.82 -19.31
N ASP A 142 1.02 -16.85 -19.03
CA ASP A 142 1.64 -17.92 -18.25
C ASP A 142 1.07 -17.98 -16.83
N PHE A 143 0.84 -16.81 -16.21
CA PHE A 143 0.21 -16.71 -14.90
C PHE A 143 -1.19 -17.34 -14.89
N LEU A 144 -2.01 -17.09 -15.91
CA LEU A 144 -3.38 -17.62 -15.95
C LEU A 144 -3.40 -19.12 -16.22
N ILE A 145 -2.52 -19.61 -17.10
CA ILE A 145 -2.35 -21.05 -17.38
C ILE A 145 -1.95 -21.78 -16.09
N ASN A 146 -0.95 -21.27 -15.39
CA ASN A 146 -0.43 -21.89 -14.18
C ASN A 146 -1.46 -21.93 -13.04
N ASN A 147 -2.35 -20.93 -12.96
CA ASN A 147 -3.37 -20.83 -11.92
C ASN A 147 -4.76 -21.35 -12.37
N ARG A 148 -4.88 -21.89 -13.59
CA ARG A 148 -6.15 -22.41 -14.16
C ARG A 148 -7.29 -21.39 -14.13
N PHE A 149 -6.98 -20.12 -14.39
CA PHE A 149 -8.00 -19.07 -14.46
C PHE A 149 -8.55 -18.93 -15.87
N ASP A 150 -9.87 -18.82 -15.98
CA ASP A 150 -10.53 -18.51 -17.24
C ASP A 150 -10.20 -17.08 -17.70
N ASN A 151 -9.82 -16.97 -18.97
CA ASN A 151 -9.39 -15.69 -19.54
C ASN A 151 -10.57 -14.72 -19.74
N ASP A 152 -11.74 -15.26 -20.10
CA ASP A 152 -12.89 -14.49 -20.55
C ASP A 152 -14.21 -15.04 -20.00
N ILE A 153 -14.57 -14.52 -18.83
CA ILE A 153 -15.91 -14.71 -18.27
C ILE A 153 -16.86 -13.72 -18.96
N PRO A 154 -17.93 -14.21 -19.63
CA PRO A 154 -18.92 -13.34 -20.26
C PRO A 154 -19.67 -12.49 -19.21
N GLY A 155 -20.11 -11.30 -19.60
CA GLY A 155 -20.83 -10.37 -18.71
C GLY A 155 -19.95 -9.51 -17.81
N TYR A 156 -18.63 -9.52 -18.03
CA TYR A 156 -17.68 -8.69 -17.29
C TYR A 156 -16.98 -7.67 -18.19
N LEU A 157 -17.00 -6.39 -17.80
CA LEU A 157 -16.14 -5.38 -18.36
C LEU A 157 -14.73 -5.50 -17.79
N LYS A 158 -13.72 -5.34 -18.64
CA LYS A 158 -12.32 -5.31 -18.24
C LYS A 158 -11.91 -3.88 -17.90
N ILE A 159 -11.25 -3.68 -16.77
CA ILE A 159 -10.80 -2.37 -16.27
C ILE A 159 -9.29 -2.38 -16.13
N VAL A 160 -8.64 -1.36 -16.67
CA VAL A 160 -7.20 -1.13 -16.49
C VAL A 160 -7.03 0.17 -15.74
N VAL A 161 -6.51 0.11 -14.52
CA VAL A 161 -6.11 1.30 -13.76
C VAL A 161 -4.61 1.48 -13.91
N GLN A 162 -4.21 2.62 -14.47
CA GLN A 162 -2.83 3.02 -14.62
C GLN A 162 -2.45 3.95 -13.46
N VAL A 163 -1.35 3.61 -12.78
CA VAL A 163 -0.81 4.39 -11.65
C VAL A 163 0.70 4.59 -11.82
N LYS A 164 1.23 5.69 -11.30
CA LYS A 164 2.68 5.93 -11.24
C LYS A 164 3.14 5.77 -9.79
N SER A 165 4.13 4.91 -9.57
CA SER A 165 4.65 4.71 -8.22
C SER A 165 6.11 4.29 -8.22
N LYS A 166 6.72 4.26 -7.03
CA LYS A 166 8.13 3.93 -6.81
C LYS A 166 8.38 2.44 -6.64
N ASN A 167 7.36 1.68 -6.26
CA ASN A 167 7.39 0.22 -6.17
C ASN A 167 6.02 -0.37 -6.48
N PHE A 168 5.98 -1.70 -6.54
CA PHE A 168 4.77 -2.45 -6.83
C PHE A 168 3.74 -2.34 -5.71
N GLU A 169 4.16 -2.37 -4.45
CA GLU A 169 3.24 -2.41 -3.32
C GLU A 169 2.45 -1.11 -3.15
N ASP A 170 3.11 0.03 -3.28
CA ASP A 170 2.47 1.35 -3.24
C ASP A 170 1.55 1.52 -4.47
N ALA A 171 2.00 1.09 -5.66
CA ALA A 171 1.17 1.07 -6.86
C ALA A 171 -0.10 0.20 -6.70
N PHE A 172 0.02 -0.97 -6.08
CA PHE A 172 -1.12 -1.85 -5.88
C PHE A 172 -2.15 -1.23 -4.93
N LEU A 173 -1.70 -0.66 -3.80
CA LEU A 173 -2.60 0.02 -2.87
C LEU A 173 -3.34 1.18 -3.55
N GLU A 174 -2.61 2.05 -4.24
CA GLU A 174 -3.21 3.18 -4.97
C GLU A 174 -4.16 2.70 -6.06
N GLY A 175 -3.75 1.71 -6.85
CA GLY A 175 -4.56 1.14 -7.93
C GLY A 175 -5.88 0.57 -7.41
N ILE A 176 -5.85 -0.18 -6.30
CA ILE A 176 -7.04 -0.74 -5.67
C ILE A 176 -7.94 0.38 -5.14
N GLU A 177 -7.38 1.39 -4.47
CA GLU A 177 -8.17 2.53 -3.99
C GLU A 177 -8.92 3.22 -5.14
N LYS A 178 -8.25 3.49 -6.26
CA LYS A 178 -8.91 4.10 -7.44
C LYS A 178 -9.94 3.17 -8.08
N PHE A 179 -9.66 1.88 -8.13
CA PHE A 179 -10.62 0.88 -8.61
C PHE A 179 -11.87 0.82 -7.73
N GLU A 180 -11.71 0.90 -6.41
CA GLU A 180 -12.83 0.90 -5.46
C GLU A 180 -13.63 2.21 -5.51
N ILE A 181 -12.99 3.36 -5.74
CA ILE A 181 -13.70 4.62 -6.00
C ILE A 181 -14.56 4.49 -7.27
N LEU A 182 -13.98 3.95 -8.35
CA LEU A 182 -14.73 3.68 -9.59
C LEU A 182 -15.93 2.77 -9.32
N ARG A 183 -15.70 1.66 -8.63
CA ARG A 183 -16.75 0.68 -8.29
C ARG A 183 -17.86 1.34 -7.47
N SER A 184 -17.49 2.13 -6.46
CA SER A 184 -18.43 2.85 -5.60
C SER A 184 -19.27 3.86 -6.38
N LEU A 185 -18.65 4.64 -7.27
CA LEU A 185 -19.35 5.57 -8.15
C LEU A 185 -20.35 4.83 -9.06
N LEU A 186 -19.93 3.71 -9.66
CA LEU A 186 -20.81 2.91 -10.51
C LEU A 186 -21.97 2.30 -9.73
N CYS A 187 -21.74 1.86 -8.48
CA CYS A 187 -22.82 1.42 -7.61
C CYS A 187 -23.85 2.54 -7.38
N LEU A 188 -23.41 3.78 -7.11
CA LEU A 188 -24.33 4.91 -6.95
C LEU A 188 -25.11 5.23 -8.23
N MET A 189 -24.44 5.18 -9.39
CA MET A 189 -25.04 5.58 -10.67
C MET A 189 -25.97 4.52 -11.27
N LEU A 190 -25.70 3.23 -11.02
CA LEU A 190 -26.44 2.12 -11.63
C LEU A 190 -27.54 1.56 -10.72
N ASN A 191 -27.46 1.79 -9.40
CA ASN A 191 -28.51 1.39 -8.48
C ASN A 191 -29.70 2.34 -8.59
N LYS A 192 -30.74 1.90 -9.30
CA LYS A 192 -31.99 2.67 -9.49
C LYS A 192 -32.75 3.00 -8.20
N SER A 193 -32.43 2.33 -7.09
CA SER A 193 -33.05 2.52 -5.77
C SER A 193 -32.26 3.47 -4.86
N THR A 194 -31.16 4.05 -5.32
CA THR A 194 -30.38 5.00 -4.50
C THR A 194 -31.10 6.35 -4.44
N GLU A 195 -31.73 6.64 -3.31
CA GLU A 195 -32.23 7.98 -2.97
C GLU A 195 -31.15 8.77 -2.21
N ILE A 196 -30.69 9.89 -2.76
CA ILE A 196 -29.87 10.87 -2.02
C ILE A 196 -30.83 11.93 -1.47
N ARG A 197 -31.13 11.88 -0.17
CA ARG A 197 -31.94 12.91 0.49
C ARG A 197 -31.03 14.00 1.04
N TYR A 198 -31.14 15.19 0.46
CA TYR A 198 -30.59 16.40 1.08
C TYR A 198 -31.63 16.94 2.05
N GLY A 199 -31.42 16.74 3.35
CA GLY A 199 -32.28 17.31 4.38
C GLY A 199 -32.06 18.82 4.46
N VAL A 200 -33.10 19.61 4.21
CA VAL A 200 -33.20 20.95 4.77
C VAL A 200 -33.87 20.77 6.12
N SER A 201 -33.17 21.05 7.21
CA SER A 201 -33.83 21.24 8.51
C SER A 201 -34.78 22.42 8.33
N THR A 202 -36.08 22.14 8.20
CA THR A 202 -37.09 23.16 8.38
C THR A 202 -37.20 23.45 9.88
N PRO A 203 -37.38 24.74 10.26
CA PRO A 203 -37.30 25.22 11.63
C PRO A 203 -38.36 24.60 12.56
#